data_AF-A0A920EX68-F1
#
_entry.id   AF-A0A920EX68-F1
#
_cell.length_a   1.000
_cell.length_b   1.000
_cell.length_c   1.000
_cell.angle_alpha   90.00
_cell.angle_beta   90.00
_cell.angle_gamma   90.00
#
_symmetry.space_group_name_H-M   'P 1'
#
loop_
_entity.id
_entity.type
_entity.pdbx_description
1 polymer ?
#
loop_
_entity_poly.entity_id
_entity_poly.type
_entity_poly.pdbx_seq_one_letter_code
_entity_poly.pdbx_strand_id
1 'polypeptide(L)'
;MFIVCSNCEFKYLVNSADLKPNGRMVECANCNHQWFQELDDTDITSSVPSTKKEELDQNLKNNKQKEKLEKGPVRNLPSTVVRQEKPSVINSTIVIILAIVVILAIWIYRSYGVNTFIIIDFYIREFFFNLNLIISDLAKIIHNTLN
;
A
#
# COMPACT_ATOMS: atom_id res chain seq x y z
N MET A 1 -11.49 5.40 16.80
CA MET A 1 -10.13 5.97 16.85
C MET A 1 -9.14 5.00 16.23
N PHE A 2 -8.01 5.48 15.70
CA PHE A 2 -6.91 4.61 15.30
C PHE A 2 -5.73 4.77 16.25
N ILE A 3 -5.11 3.66 16.63
CA ILE A 3 -3.88 3.64 17.43
C ILE A 3 -2.79 2.91 16.65
N VAL A 4 -1.53 3.31 16.85
CA VAL A 4 -0.38 2.74 16.13
C VAL A 4 0.63 2.21 17.14
N CYS A 5 1.14 1.00 16.89
CA CYS A 5 2.19 0.42 17.72
C CYS A 5 3.55 1.04 17.37
N SER A 6 4.25 1.61 18.35
CA SER A 6 5.58 2.22 18.18
C SER A 6 6.68 1.23 17.76
N ASN A 7 6.47 -0.07 17.97
CA ASN A 7 7.49 -1.10 17.70
C ASN A 7 7.39 -1.72 16.29
N CYS A 8 6.19 -1.80 15.72
CA CYS A 8 5.98 -2.48 14.42
C CYS A 8 5.13 -1.68 13.44
N GLU A 9 4.74 -0.45 13.80
CA GLU A 9 3.97 0.49 12.97
C GLU A 9 2.59 -0.03 12.51
N PHE A 10 2.11 -1.14 13.08
CA PHE A 10 0.78 -1.65 12.81
C PHE A 10 -0.29 -0.73 13.39
N LYS A 11 -1.31 -0.46 12.58
CA LYS A 11 -2.45 0.41 12.90
C LYS A 11 -3.68 -0.43 13.26
N TYR A 12 -4.31 -0.09 14.38
CA TYR A 12 -5.48 -0.78 14.91
C TYR A 12 -6.68 0.17 14.93
N LEU A 13 -7.83 -0.32 14.47
CA LEU A 13 -9.11 0.37 14.63
C LEU A 13 -9.72 -0.01 15.97
N VAL A 14 -9.82 0.96 16.88
CA VAL A 14 -10.33 0.77 18.25
C VAL A 14 -11.53 1.68 18.51
N ASN A 15 -12.48 1.19 19.30
CA ASN A 15 -13.58 2.01 19.77
C ASN A 15 -13.07 2.93 20.88
N SER A 16 -13.36 4.23 20.78
CA SER A 16 -12.98 5.22 21.80
C SER A 16 -13.57 4.88 23.18
N ALA A 17 -14.74 4.23 23.22
CA ALA A 17 -15.37 3.79 24.47
C ALA A 17 -14.53 2.72 25.22
N ASP A 18 -13.70 1.95 24.51
CA ASP A 18 -12.90 0.88 25.13
C ASP A 18 -11.71 1.41 25.91
N LEU A 19 -11.19 2.60 25.56
CA LEU A 19 -9.98 3.15 26.16
C LEU A 19 -10.19 3.79 27.54
N LYS A 20 -11.44 4.02 27.99
CA LYS A 20 -11.83 4.74 29.24
C LYS A 20 -11.25 6.16 29.33
N PRO A 21 -11.95 7.15 29.92
CA PRO A 21 -11.51 8.55 29.89
C PRO A 21 -10.10 8.83 30.46
N ASN A 22 -9.59 7.98 31.35
CA ASN A 22 -8.23 8.09 31.90
C ASN A 22 -7.17 7.31 31.11
N GLY A 23 -7.49 6.83 29.90
CA GLY A 23 -6.63 5.93 29.13
C GLY A 23 -6.59 4.50 29.65
N ARG A 24 -5.89 3.63 28.90
CA ARG A 24 -5.70 2.21 29.23
C ARG A 24 -4.36 1.70 28.68
N MET A 25 -3.76 0.74 29.40
CA MET A 25 -2.70 -0.10 28.85
C MET A 25 -3.26 -0.98 27.72
N VAL A 26 -2.64 -0.89 26.54
CA VAL A 26 -2.98 -1.67 25.35
C VAL A 26 -1.80 -2.55 24.95
N GLU A 27 -2.09 -3.67 24.30
CA GLU A 27 -1.10 -4.63 23.83
C GLU A 27 -1.21 -4.84 22.31
N CYS A 28 -0.07 -4.83 21.64
CA CYS A 28 0.03 -5.06 20.20
C CYS A 28 -0.22 -6.53 19.87
N ALA A 29 -1.27 -6.83 19.10
CA ALA A 29 -1.55 -8.21 18.66
C ALA A 29 -0.48 -8.80 17.71
N ASN A 30 0.40 -7.96 17.13
CA ASN A 30 1.42 -8.38 16.18
C ASN A 30 2.81 -8.62 16.80
N CYS A 31 3.19 -7.88 17.85
CA CYS A 31 4.53 -7.99 18.47
C CYS A 31 4.52 -8.01 20.00
N ASN A 32 3.34 -8.09 20.62
CA ASN A 32 3.11 -8.12 22.08
C ASN A 32 3.71 -6.93 22.85
N HIS A 33 4.07 -5.85 22.15
CA HIS A 33 4.50 -4.62 22.78
C HIS A 33 3.32 -3.95 23.49
N GLN A 34 3.54 -3.55 24.75
CA GLN A 34 2.53 -2.90 25.58
C GLN A 34 2.86 -1.41 25.75
N TRP A 35 1.86 -0.55 25.61
CA TRP A 35 2.00 0.88 25.85
C TRP A 35 0.72 1.44 26.48
N PHE A 36 0.83 2.62 27.09
CA PHE A 36 -0.31 3.34 27.63
C PHE A 36 -0.90 4.25 26.56
N GLN A 37 -2.20 4.11 26.30
CA GLN A 37 -2.92 4.94 25.34
C GLN A 37 -3.88 5.87 26.09
N GLU A 38 -3.62 7.17 25.99
CA GLU A 38 -4.53 8.22 26.45
C GLU A 38 -5.60 8.47 25.37
N LEU A 39 -6.81 8.83 25.82
CA LEU A 39 -7.84 9.38 24.93
C LEU A 39 -7.53 10.86 24.77
N ASP A 40 -6.97 11.22 23.62
CA ASP A 40 -7.00 12.60 23.19
C ASP A 40 -8.45 12.93 22.85
N ASP A 41 -9.13 13.68 23.72
CA ASP A 41 -10.45 14.28 23.45
C ASP A 41 -10.38 15.36 22.32
N THR A 42 -9.24 15.45 21.64
CA THR A 42 -8.83 16.55 20.76
C THR A 42 -9.18 16.35 19.29
N ASP A 43 -10.18 15.51 18.97
CA ASP A 43 -10.84 15.51 17.65
C ASP A 43 -11.96 16.56 17.54
N ILE A 44 -11.97 17.55 18.43
CA ILE A 44 -12.59 18.85 18.20
C ILE A 44 -11.59 19.91 18.68
N THR A 45 -11.24 20.85 17.80
CA THR A 45 -10.39 22.04 18.03
C THR A 45 -8.91 21.89 17.70
N SER A 46 -8.63 21.98 16.40
CA SER A 46 -7.41 22.62 15.90
C SER A 46 -7.35 24.07 16.42
N SER A 47 -6.41 24.39 17.32
CA SER A 47 -5.56 25.61 17.34
C SER A 47 -5.02 26.01 18.75
N VAL A 48 -3.71 25.83 18.96
CA VAL A 48 -2.76 26.79 19.65
C VAL A 48 -2.84 26.84 21.22
N PRO A 49 -1.75 27.12 22.00
CA PRO A 49 -1.07 26.12 22.84
C PRO A 49 -0.96 26.46 24.35
N SER A 50 -0.50 25.46 25.12
CA SER A 50 0.17 25.51 26.45
C SER A 50 -0.36 26.46 27.53
N THR A 51 -0.80 25.92 28.68
CA THR A 51 -0.36 26.38 30.01
C THR A 51 -0.77 25.39 31.11
N LYS A 52 0.27 24.95 31.83
CA LYS A 52 0.30 24.23 33.11
C LYS A 52 -0.53 24.91 34.21
N LYS A 53 -1.36 24.16 34.96
CA LYS A 53 -1.58 24.38 36.40
C LYS A 53 -2.31 23.21 37.06
N GLU A 54 -1.70 22.75 38.14
CA GLU A 54 -2.12 21.72 39.08
C GLU A 54 -3.28 22.20 39.98
N GLU A 55 -3.96 21.22 40.59
CA GLU A 55 -4.73 21.27 41.84
C GLU A 55 -6.09 22.00 41.86
N LEU A 56 -7.17 21.21 41.79
CA LEU A 56 -8.22 21.31 42.80
C LEU A 56 -8.69 19.92 43.24
N ASP A 57 -8.33 19.67 44.48
CA ASP A 57 -8.52 18.47 45.25
C ASP A 57 -9.95 18.43 45.86
N GLN A 58 -10.41 17.20 46.11
CA GLN A 58 -11.48 16.83 47.06
C GLN A 58 -12.91 17.33 46.80
N ASN A 59 -13.75 16.48 46.21
CA ASN A 59 -15.06 16.13 46.76
C ASN A 59 -15.64 14.93 45.99
N LEU A 60 -15.80 13.80 46.69
CA LEU A 60 -16.64 12.60 46.45
C LEU A 60 -15.93 11.29 46.86
N LYS A 61 -15.27 11.30 48.03
CA LYS A 61 -15.21 10.09 48.87
C LYS A 61 -16.53 10.04 49.64
N ASN A 62 -17.52 9.32 49.13
CA ASN A 62 -18.63 8.70 49.88
C ASN A 62 -19.59 8.04 48.89
N ASN A 63 -19.28 6.80 48.52
CA ASN A 63 -20.24 5.72 48.21
C ASN A 63 -19.47 4.51 47.69
N LYS A 64 -18.66 3.90 48.58
CA LYS A 64 -18.22 2.51 48.42
C LYS A 64 -19.20 1.65 49.20
N GLN A 65 -19.89 0.78 48.46
CA GLN A 65 -20.54 -0.49 48.84
C GLN A 65 -22.02 -0.55 48.45
N LYS A 66 -22.33 -1.62 47.69
CA LYS A 66 -23.60 -2.00 47.01
C LYS A 66 -23.70 -1.33 45.63
N GLU A 67 -23.62 -2.00 44.49
CA GLU A 67 -23.95 -3.38 44.12
C GLU A 67 -22.84 -4.02 43.29
N LYS A 68 -22.39 -5.19 43.76
CA LYS A 68 -21.55 -6.12 43.02
C LYS A 68 -22.50 -7.24 42.59
N LEU A 69 -23.11 -7.13 41.40
CA LEU A 69 -23.85 -8.23 40.79
C LEU A 69 -23.48 -8.33 39.30
N GLU A 70 -22.67 -9.35 39.03
CA GLU A 70 -22.49 -10.07 37.77
C GLU A 70 -22.68 -9.29 36.46
N LYS A 71 -21.64 -8.58 36.05
CA LYS A 71 -21.28 -8.56 34.62
C LYS A 71 -20.07 -9.47 34.48
N GLY A 72 -20.26 -10.62 33.85
CA GLY A 72 -19.18 -11.53 33.47
C GLY A 72 -18.06 -10.79 32.74
N PRO A 73 -16.87 -11.39 32.60
CA PRO A 73 -15.73 -10.72 31.98
C PRO A 73 -16.15 -10.22 30.60
N VAL A 74 -16.26 -8.90 30.46
CA VAL A 74 -16.42 -8.25 29.16
C VAL A 74 -15.13 -8.57 28.42
N ARG A 75 -15.17 -9.65 27.63
CA ARG A 75 -14.12 -10.05 26.71
C ARG A 75 -14.07 -8.94 25.67
N ASN A 76 -13.18 -7.97 25.84
CA ASN A 76 -12.91 -6.97 24.81
C ASN A 76 -12.51 -7.77 23.57
N LEU A 77 -13.30 -7.66 22.50
CA LEU A 77 -12.96 -8.34 21.25
C LEU A 77 -11.65 -7.73 20.75
N PRO A 78 -10.71 -8.55 20.23
CA PRO A 78 -9.48 -8.04 19.66
C PRO A 78 -9.84 -7.08 18.54
N SER A 79 -9.31 -5.86 18.62
CA SER A 79 -9.42 -4.87 17.54
C SER A 79 -8.95 -5.51 16.25
N THR A 80 -9.78 -5.45 15.21
CA THR A 80 -9.42 -5.99 13.90
C THR A 80 -8.19 -5.27 13.39
N VAL A 81 -7.12 -6.01 13.11
CA VAL A 81 -5.89 -5.45 12.55
C VAL A 81 -6.19 -4.95 11.15
N VAL A 82 -6.10 -3.64 10.92
CA VAL A 82 -6.26 -3.07 9.58
C VAL A 82 -4.90 -3.11 8.91
N ARG A 83 -4.66 -4.13 8.10
CA ARG A 83 -3.45 -4.20 7.28
C ARG A 83 -3.58 -3.15 6.18
N GLN A 84 -2.83 -2.06 6.30
CA GLN A 84 -2.70 -1.10 5.20
C GLN A 84 -1.94 -1.80 4.08
N GLU A 85 -2.63 -2.15 3.00
CA GLU A 85 -1.97 -2.59 1.77
C GLU A 85 -1.21 -1.39 1.20
N LYS A 86 0.13 -1.46 1.26
CA LYS A 86 0.98 -0.47 0.59
C LYS A 86 0.72 -0.58 -0.91
N PRO A 87 0.41 0.52 -1.64
CA PRO A 87 0.15 0.43 -3.07
C PRO A 87 1.36 -0.16 -3.77
N SER A 88 1.13 -1.15 -4.65
CA SER A 88 2.21 -1.79 -5.40
C SER A 88 2.84 -0.80 -6.37
N VAL A 89 4.05 -0.34 -6.04
CA VAL A 89 4.85 0.58 -6.87
C VAL A 89 5.08 0.04 -8.29
N ILE A 90 5.04 -1.28 -8.46
CA ILE A 90 5.24 -1.96 -9.74
C ILE A 90 4.09 -1.62 -10.70
N ASN A 91 2.83 -1.74 -10.25
CA ASN A 91 1.67 -1.46 -11.09
C ASN A 91 1.62 0.00 -11.51
N SER A 92 1.99 0.92 -10.61
CA SER A 92 2.11 2.34 -10.93
C SER A 92 3.20 2.61 -11.98
N THR A 93 4.33 1.92 -11.89
CA THR A 93 5.45 2.11 -12.81
C THR A 93 5.12 1.61 -14.22
N ILE A 94 4.40 0.47 -14.32
CA ILE A 94 3.96 -0.09 -15.61
C ILE A 94 3.06 0.90 -16.37
N VAL A 95 2.11 1.55 -15.67
CA VAL A 95 1.19 2.52 -16.30
C VAL A 95 1.95 3.72 -16.85
N ILE A 96 2.95 4.22 -16.10
CA ILE A 96 3.78 5.36 -16.52
C ILE A 96 4.62 4.98 -17.75
N ILE A 97 5.26 3.82 -17.73
CA ILE A 97 6.04 3.32 -18.87
C ILE A 97 5.15 3.21 -20.11
N LEU A 98 3.96 2.64 -19.97
CA LEU A 98 3.01 2.50 -21.07
C LEU A 98 2.60 3.86 -21.65
N ALA A 99 2.33 4.86 -20.80
CA ALA A 99 2.03 6.21 -21.25
C ALA A 99 3.20 6.84 -22.02
N ILE A 100 4.44 6.66 -21.54
CA ILE A 100 5.65 7.16 -22.23
C ILE A 100 5.79 6.49 -23.60
N VAL A 101 5.58 5.16 -23.70
CA VAL A 101 5.65 4.42 -24.96
C VAL A 101 4.63 4.95 -25.97
N VAL A 102 3.39 5.23 -25.54
CA VAL A 102 2.36 5.80 -26.42
C VAL A 102 2.76 7.18 -26.93
N ILE A 103 3.30 8.04 -26.07
CA ILE A 103 3.76 9.37 -26.45
C ILE A 103 4.91 9.28 -27.47
N LEU A 104 5.89 8.40 -27.23
CA LEU A 104 7.00 8.16 -28.14
C LEU A 104 6.52 7.63 -29.50
N ALA A 105 5.58 6.69 -29.51
CA ALA A 105 5.02 6.16 -30.74
C ALA A 105 4.34 7.25 -31.58
N ILE A 106 3.55 8.13 -30.95
CA ILE A 106 2.91 9.27 -31.63
C ILE A 106 3.97 10.25 -32.16
N TRP A 107 5.01 10.53 -31.37
CA TRP A 107 6.10 11.42 -31.77
C TRP A 107 6.87 10.86 -32.98
N ILE A 108 7.21 9.56 -32.96
CA ILE A 108 7.84 8.84 -34.06
C ILE A 108 6.95 8.87 -35.31
N TYR A 109 5.65 8.61 -35.16
CA TYR A 109 4.71 8.64 -36.27
C TYR A 109 4.66 10.03 -36.94
N ARG A 110 4.67 11.11 -36.15
CA ARG A 110 4.77 12.48 -36.67
C ARG A 110 6.14 12.80 -37.27
N SER A 111 7.22 12.31 -36.67
CA SER A 111 8.58 12.68 -37.05
C SER A 111 9.04 12.03 -38.36
N TYR A 112 8.69 10.77 -38.59
CA TYR A 112 9.24 9.98 -39.69
C TYR A 112 8.35 9.95 -40.94
N GLY A 113 7.07 10.34 -40.83
CA GLY A 113 6.16 10.38 -41.98
C GLY A 113 5.89 9.00 -42.61
N VAL A 114 4.96 8.95 -43.58
CA VAL A 114 4.57 7.68 -44.22
C VAL A 114 5.67 7.06 -45.10
N ASN A 115 6.61 7.87 -45.60
CA ASN A 115 7.67 7.40 -46.49
C ASN A 115 8.67 6.47 -45.79
N THR A 116 8.95 6.70 -44.51
CA THR A 116 9.84 5.81 -43.75
C THR A 116 9.26 4.41 -43.60
N PHE A 117 7.93 4.27 -43.45
CA PHE A 117 7.28 2.96 -43.41
C PHE A 117 7.42 2.19 -44.71
N ILE A 118 7.34 2.86 -45.87
CA ILE A 118 7.52 2.24 -47.19
C ILE A 118 8.95 1.73 -47.36
N ILE A 119 9.94 2.52 -46.92
CA ILE A 119 11.36 2.12 -46.97
C ILE A 119 11.63 0.94 -46.04
N ILE A 120 11.10 0.97 -44.81
CA ILE A 120 11.23 -0.14 -43.86
C ILE A 120 10.59 -1.41 -44.42
N ASP A 121 9.38 -1.31 -44.97
CA ASP A 121 8.68 -2.44 -45.59
C ASP A 121 9.49 -3.06 -46.74
N PHE A 122 10.07 -2.23 -47.59
CA PHE A 122 10.99 -2.66 -48.65
C PHE A 122 12.18 -3.45 -48.08
N TYR A 123 12.89 -2.90 -47.09
CA TYR A 123 14.05 -3.58 -46.48
C TYR A 123 13.68 -4.88 -45.78
N ILE A 124 12.53 -4.93 -45.10
CA ILE A 124 12.03 -6.14 -44.43
C ILE A 124 11.76 -7.24 -45.47
N ARG A 125 11.09 -6.92 -46.59
CA ARG A 125 10.83 -7.88 -47.66
C ARG A 125 12.12 -8.41 -48.28
N GLU A 126 13.06 -7.52 -48.61
CA GLU A 126 14.37 -7.91 -49.15
C GLU A 126 15.15 -8.80 -48.18
N PHE A 127 15.12 -8.48 -46.88
CA PHE A 127 15.76 -9.29 -45.85
C PHE A 127 15.17 -10.71 -45.79
N PHE A 128 13.85 -10.84 -45.73
CA PHE A 128 13.19 -12.14 -45.69
C PHE A 128 13.41 -12.95 -46.97
N PHE A 129 13.44 -12.30 -48.13
CA PHE A 129 13.77 -12.96 -49.39
C PHE A 129 15.17 -13.57 -49.36
N ASN A 130 16.18 -12.79 -48.95
CA ASN A 130 17.56 -13.29 -48.81
C ASN A 130 17.66 -14.41 -47.77
N LEU A 131 16.98 -14.27 -46.63
CA LEU A 131 16.94 -15.31 -45.61
C LEU A 131 16.36 -16.62 -46.15
N ASN A 132 15.28 -16.54 -46.94
CA ASN A 132 14.63 -17.70 -47.53
C ASN A 132 15.52 -18.39 -48.56
N LEU A 133 16.28 -17.63 -49.35
CA LEU A 133 17.29 -18.18 -50.26
C LEU A 133 18.38 -18.96 -49.50
N ILE A 134 18.91 -18.37 -48.43
CA ILE A 134 19.93 -19.02 -47.58
C ILE A 134 19.38 -20.30 -46.97
N ILE A 135 18.15 -20.28 -46.45
CA ILE A 135 17.50 -21.45 -45.87
C ILE A 135 17.30 -22.55 -46.92
N SER A 136 16.87 -22.19 -48.12
CA SER A 136 16.70 -23.13 -49.24
C SER A 136 18.03 -23.78 -49.64
N ASP A 137 19.12 -23.02 -49.73
CA ASP A 137 20.43 -23.57 -50.07
C ASP A 137 20.99 -24.44 -48.94
N LEU A 138 20.83 -24.03 -47.68
CA LEU A 138 21.15 -24.87 -46.52
C LEU A 138 20.37 -26.18 -46.54
N ALA A 139 19.07 -26.14 -46.84
CA ALA A 139 18.25 -27.34 -46.93
C ALA A 139 18.75 -28.31 -48.02
N LYS A 140 19.16 -27.79 -49.18
CA LYS A 140 19.76 -28.60 -50.25
C LYS A 140 21.09 -29.21 -49.84
N ILE A 141 21.97 -28.44 -49.19
CA ILE A 141 23.26 -28.94 -48.70
C ILE A 141 23.03 -30.07 -47.70
N ILE A 142 22.14 -29.85 -46.72
CA ILE A 142 21.79 -30.84 -45.70
C ILE A 142 21.25 -32.11 -46.37
N HIS A 143 20.29 -31.99 -47.29
CA HIS A 143 19.73 -33.11 -48.02
C HIS A 143 20.83 -33.91 -48.75
N ASN A 144 21.73 -33.24 -49.47
CA ASN A 144 22.83 -33.89 -50.20
C ASN A 144 23.90 -34.51 -49.29
N THR A 145 24.04 -34.05 -48.04
CA THR A 145 24.99 -34.63 -47.07
C THR A 145 24.40 -35.79 -46.26
N LEU A 146 23.08 -35.82 -46.05
CA LEU A 146 22.42 -36.85 -45.25
C LEU A 146 21.84 -38.01 -46.07
N ASN A 147 21.61 -37.81 -47.37
CA ASN A 147 21.10 -38.83 -48.30
C ASN A 147 22.07 -39.05 -49.46
#